data_AF-A0AAW7IMK4-F1
#
_entry.id   AF-A0AAW7IMK4-F1
#
_cell.length_a   1.000
_cell.length_b   1.000
_cell.length_c   1.000
_cell.angle_alpha   90.00
_cell.angle_beta   90.00
_cell.angle_gamma   90.00
#
_symmetry.space_group_name_H-M   'P 1'
#
loop_
_entity.id
_entity.type
_entity.pdbx_description
1 polymer ?
#
loop_
_entity_poly.entity_id
_entity_poly.type
_entity_poly.pdbx_seq_one_letter_code
_entity_poly.pdbx_strand_id
1 'polypeptide(L)'
;MVTKRKVILITDGDEYAKRAVELVAKEIGGRCISMSQGNPSRYTGLELVELIKKAKYDPILVMFDDSGFIGEGSGEQAMKVVAGHPDINVLGVIAVASKTRREEWTKVDICIDRDGNLTPNGVDKYGAEEFERGKITGDTVYCIDQLQVPIVVGIGDIGKMSHQDDFKRGAPITKLAVEIILERSGHDDFRKTSKHETDSE
;
A
#
# COMPACT_ATOMS: atom_id res chain seq x y z
N MET A 1 25.27 8.86 9.94
CA MET A 1 23.84 8.65 10.29
C MET A 1 23.36 7.46 9.47
N VAL A 2 22.75 6.45 10.11
CA VAL A 2 22.16 5.33 9.37
C VAL A 2 20.96 5.88 8.60
N THR A 3 20.98 5.76 7.28
CA THR A 3 19.85 6.16 6.44
C THR A 3 18.71 5.19 6.68
N LYS A 4 17.58 5.68 7.22
CA LYS A 4 16.39 4.87 7.44
C LYS A 4 15.87 4.31 6.11
N ARG A 5 15.42 3.05 6.12
CA ARG A 5 14.81 2.41 4.94
C ARG A 5 13.46 3.04 4.64
N LYS A 6 13.23 3.44 3.39
CA LYS A 6 11.97 4.06 2.98
C LYS A 6 10.92 3.00 2.64
N VAL A 7 9.80 2.97 3.35
CA VAL A 7 8.81 1.89 3.27
C VAL A 7 7.40 2.42 2.95
N ILE A 8 6.68 1.74 2.07
CA ILE A 8 5.24 1.90 1.85
C ILE A 8 4.54 0.66 2.41
N LEU A 9 3.54 0.87 3.26
CA LEU A 9 2.76 -0.21 3.88
C LEU A 9 1.48 -0.43 3.06
N ILE A 10 1.08 -1.68 2.87
CA ILE A 10 -0.06 -2.06 2.02
C ILE A 10 -0.93 -3.06 2.79
N THR A 11 -2.23 -2.80 2.92
CA THR A 11 -3.14 -3.62 3.73
C THR A 11 -3.88 -4.69 2.93
N ASP A 12 -3.13 -5.46 2.14
CA ASP A 12 -3.59 -6.65 1.43
C ASP A 12 -2.37 -7.55 1.22
N GLY A 13 -2.54 -8.86 1.37
CA GLY A 13 -1.46 -9.84 1.29
C GLY A 13 -1.81 -11.07 0.49
N ASP A 14 -2.88 -11.05 -0.30
CA ASP A 14 -3.23 -12.17 -1.16
C ASP A 14 -2.31 -12.31 -2.41
N GLU A 15 -2.53 -13.36 -3.21
CA GLU A 15 -1.70 -13.64 -4.39
C GLU A 15 -1.90 -12.62 -5.53
N TYR A 16 -3.06 -11.95 -5.62
CA TYR A 16 -3.29 -10.87 -6.59
C TYR A 16 -2.55 -9.62 -6.15
N ALA A 17 -2.63 -9.27 -4.87
CA ALA A 17 -1.90 -8.17 -4.26
C ALA A 17 -0.39 -8.32 -4.48
N LYS A 18 0.17 -9.50 -4.17
CA LYS A 18 1.59 -9.78 -4.40
C LYS A 18 2.00 -9.51 -5.85
N ARG A 19 1.26 -10.00 -6.84
CA ARG A 19 1.63 -9.82 -8.26
C ARG A 19 1.60 -8.35 -8.68
N ALA A 20 0.57 -7.61 -8.26
CA ALA A 20 0.46 -6.18 -8.53
C ALA A 20 1.61 -5.41 -7.86
N VAL A 21 1.85 -5.66 -6.58
CA VAL A 21 2.89 -4.96 -5.79
C VAL A 21 4.30 -5.30 -6.28
N GLU A 22 4.58 -6.55 -6.66
CA GLU A 22 5.87 -6.94 -7.27
C GLU A 22 6.13 -6.20 -8.59
N LEU A 23 5.11 -6.11 -9.44
CA LEU A 23 5.19 -5.39 -10.71
C LEU A 23 5.43 -3.89 -10.47
N VAL A 24 4.59 -3.25 -9.66
CA VAL A 24 4.69 -1.82 -9.36
C VAL A 24 6.05 -1.50 -8.76
N ALA A 25 6.50 -2.27 -7.75
CA ALA A 25 7.81 -2.08 -7.15
C ALA A 25 8.95 -2.14 -8.18
N LYS A 26 8.88 -3.05 -9.16
CA LYS A 26 9.87 -3.14 -10.24
C LYS A 26 9.81 -1.90 -11.14
N GLU A 27 8.63 -1.46 -11.55
CA GLU A 27 8.45 -0.33 -12.46
C GLU A 27 8.94 0.98 -11.84
N ILE A 28 8.77 1.16 -10.52
CA ILE A 28 9.23 2.36 -9.83
C ILE A 28 10.70 2.30 -9.37
N GLY A 29 11.43 1.24 -9.73
CA GLY A 29 12.82 1.03 -9.30
C GLY A 29 13.00 0.67 -7.81
N GLY A 30 11.91 0.34 -7.12
CA GLY A 30 11.89 -0.05 -5.72
C GLY A 30 12.03 -1.56 -5.49
N ARG A 31 11.55 -2.04 -4.34
CA ARG A 31 11.60 -3.45 -3.96
C ARG A 31 10.31 -3.88 -3.26
N CYS A 32 9.68 -4.95 -3.72
CA CYS A 32 8.65 -5.65 -2.94
C CYS A 32 9.34 -6.64 -2.00
N ILE A 33 8.92 -6.69 -0.73
CA ILE A 33 9.20 -7.84 0.13
C ILE A 33 8.15 -8.90 -0.21
N SER A 34 8.35 -9.67 -1.28
CA SER A 34 7.40 -10.70 -1.72
C SER A 34 7.05 -11.72 -0.64
N MET A 35 7.98 -11.95 0.31
CA MET A 35 7.76 -12.82 1.47
C MET A 35 6.73 -12.27 2.47
N SER A 36 6.42 -10.97 2.42
CA SER A 36 5.35 -10.38 3.24
C SER A 36 3.95 -10.79 2.78
N GLN A 37 3.83 -11.44 1.62
CA GLN A 37 2.59 -12.07 1.17
C GLN A 37 2.09 -13.08 2.22
N GLY A 38 0.80 -13.01 2.51
CA GLY A 38 0.09 -13.92 3.40
C GLY A 38 -1.32 -13.40 3.59
N ASN A 39 -2.29 -14.31 3.64
CA ASN A 39 -3.68 -14.03 4.01
C ASN A 39 -4.09 -15.18 4.95
N PRO A 40 -3.78 -15.09 6.27
CA PRO A 40 -3.25 -13.90 6.96
C PRO A 40 -1.72 -13.81 6.90
N SER A 41 -1.18 -12.66 7.31
CA SER A 41 0.27 -12.43 7.45
C SER A 41 0.93 -13.48 8.33
N ARG A 42 2.05 -14.05 7.85
CA ARG A 42 2.76 -15.13 8.56
C ARG A 42 4.04 -14.70 9.26
N TYR A 43 4.65 -13.61 8.79
CA TYR A 43 5.88 -13.06 9.36
C TYR A 43 5.55 -12.04 10.43
N THR A 44 6.30 -12.11 11.53
CA THR A 44 6.24 -11.09 12.58
C THR A 44 6.83 -9.77 12.08
N GLY A 45 6.46 -8.66 12.74
CA GLY A 45 7.00 -7.35 12.38
C GLY A 45 8.53 -7.28 12.48
N LEU A 46 9.16 -7.98 13.43
CA LEU A 46 10.63 -8.03 13.55
C LEU A 46 11.28 -8.80 12.40
N GLU A 47 10.68 -9.92 11.97
CA GLU A 47 11.18 -10.65 10.80
C GLU A 47 11.05 -9.82 9.52
N LEU A 48 9.95 -9.07 9.37
CA LEU A 48 9.77 -8.13 8.26
C LEU A 48 10.80 -7.01 8.30
N VAL A 49 11.10 -6.43 9.47
CA VAL A 49 12.17 -5.43 9.63
C VAL A 49 13.52 -5.97 9.13
N GLU A 50 13.87 -7.21 9.46
CA GLU A 50 15.11 -7.82 9.00
C GLU A 50 15.14 -8.03 7.48
N LEU A 51 14.00 -8.35 6.86
CA LEU A 51 13.88 -8.44 5.39
C LEU A 51 13.98 -7.06 4.72
N ILE A 52 13.33 -6.04 5.29
CA ILE A 52 13.34 -4.65 4.83
C ILE A 52 14.78 -4.09 4.85
N LYS A 53 15.55 -4.39 5.91
CA LYS A 53 16.96 -3.98 6.03
C LYS A 53 17.88 -4.64 4.99
N LYS A 54 17.53 -5.83 4.49
CA LYS A 54 18.27 -6.56 3.45
C LYS A 54 17.89 -6.15 2.03
N ALA A 55 16.81 -5.40 1.85
CA ALA A 55 16.41 -4.93 0.52
C ALA A 55 17.51 -4.07 -0.11
N LYS A 56 17.77 -4.28 -1.40
CA LYS A 56 18.86 -3.59 -2.12
C LYS A 56 18.50 -2.14 -2.49
N TYR A 57 17.22 -1.87 -2.69
CA TYR A 57 16.72 -0.59 -3.20
C TYR A 57 15.56 -0.09 -2.35
N ASP A 58 15.39 1.22 -2.34
CA ASP A 58 14.24 1.95 -1.79
C ASP A 58 13.47 2.60 -2.95
N PRO A 59 12.15 2.82 -2.83
CA PRO A 59 11.29 2.47 -1.70
C PRO A 59 10.99 0.96 -1.63
N ILE A 60 10.61 0.50 -0.45
CA ILE A 60 10.28 -0.90 -0.18
C ILE A 60 8.77 -1.02 0.07
N LEU A 61 8.10 -1.88 -0.68
CA LEU A 61 6.67 -2.14 -0.54
C LEU A 61 6.47 -3.42 0.28
N VAL A 62 5.64 -3.34 1.32
CA VAL A 62 5.42 -4.42 2.30
C VAL A 62 3.92 -4.62 2.52
N MET A 63 3.49 -5.87 2.42
CA MET A 63 2.09 -6.30 2.53
C MET A 63 1.75 -6.79 3.94
N PHE A 64 0.52 -6.54 4.37
CA PHE A 64 -0.04 -6.97 5.64
C PHE A 64 -1.50 -7.37 5.45
N ASP A 65 -1.94 -8.46 6.06
CA ASP A 65 -3.30 -8.99 5.92
C ASP A 65 -3.74 -9.75 7.18
N ASP A 66 -4.99 -9.58 7.59
CA ASP A 66 -5.62 -10.24 8.74
C ASP A 66 -6.68 -11.27 8.38
N SER A 67 -7.05 -11.42 7.10
CA SER A 67 -8.03 -12.42 6.63
C SER A 67 -9.38 -12.40 7.34
N GLY A 68 -9.89 -11.22 7.69
CA GLY A 68 -11.14 -11.07 8.42
C GLY A 68 -11.07 -11.43 9.90
N PHE A 69 -9.86 -11.54 10.48
CA PHE A 69 -9.68 -11.63 11.93
C PHE A 69 -10.41 -10.48 12.66
N ILE A 70 -10.83 -10.69 13.90
CA ILE A 70 -11.61 -9.69 14.66
C ILE A 70 -10.68 -8.88 15.53
N GLY A 71 -10.65 -7.56 15.34
CA GLY A 71 -9.70 -6.70 16.03
C GLY A 71 -8.28 -6.93 15.52
N GLU A 72 -7.30 -6.60 16.34
CA GLU A 72 -5.90 -6.56 15.90
C GLU A 72 -5.34 -7.96 15.60
N GLY A 73 -5.24 -8.30 14.31
CA GLY A 73 -4.68 -9.56 13.85
C GLY A 73 -3.17 -9.50 13.62
N SER A 74 -2.62 -10.58 13.06
CA SER A 74 -1.18 -10.73 12.83
C SER A 74 -0.60 -9.69 11.87
N GLY A 75 -1.35 -9.31 10.84
CA GLY A 75 -1.01 -8.28 9.87
C GLY A 75 -0.93 -6.91 10.53
N GLU A 76 -1.96 -6.50 11.28
CA GLU A 76 -1.94 -5.22 11.98
C GLU A 76 -0.85 -5.14 13.05
N GLN A 77 -0.65 -6.20 13.83
CA GLN A 77 0.44 -6.27 14.82
C GLN A 77 1.82 -6.10 14.17
N ALA A 78 2.05 -6.81 13.05
CA ALA A 78 3.29 -6.71 12.31
C ALA A 78 3.47 -5.30 11.70
N MET A 79 2.40 -4.71 11.19
CA MET A 79 2.39 -3.36 10.61
C MET A 79 2.79 -2.30 11.64
N LYS A 80 2.22 -2.34 12.86
CA LYS A 80 2.59 -1.41 13.94
C LYS A 80 4.07 -1.50 14.30
N VAL A 81 4.61 -2.72 14.40
CA VAL A 81 6.03 -2.94 14.70
C VAL A 81 6.93 -2.37 13.60
N VAL A 82 6.59 -2.61 12.32
CA VAL A 82 7.34 -2.08 11.18
C VAL A 82 7.27 -0.55 11.16
N ALA A 83 6.08 0.03 11.32
CA ALA A 83 5.85 1.46 11.29
C ALA A 83 6.56 2.22 12.43
N GLY A 84 6.64 1.61 13.62
CA GLY A 84 7.31 2.18 14.80
C GLY A 84 8.81 1.95 14.87
N HIS A 85 9.40 1.19 13.94
CA HIS A 85 10.81 0.80 14.05
C HIS A 85 11.75 1.99 13.76
N PRO A 86 12.78 2.25 14.60
CA PRO A 86 13.64 3.44 14.47
C PRO A 86 14.42 3.52 13.15
N ASP A 87 14.75 2.38 12.55
CA ASP A 87 15.47 2.28 11.27
C ASP A 87 14.56 2.38 10.03
N ILE A 88 13.25 2.53 10.22
CA ILE A 88 12.26 2.59 9.14
C ILE A 88 11.70 4.01 9.05
N ASN A 89 11.54 4.48 7.82
CA ASN A 89 10.83 5.70 7.47
C ASN A 89 9.63 5.32 6.61
N VAL A 90 8.43 5.37 7.18
CA VAL A 90 7.20 5.09 6.44
C VAL A 90 6.85 6.30 5.58
N LEU A 91 6.80 6.11 4.26
CA LEU A 91 6.44 7.16 3.32
C LEU A 91 4.93 7.39 3.24
N GLY A 92 4.15 6.33 3.45
CA GLY A 92 2.69 6.35 3.43
C GLY A 92 2.11 4.95 3.50
N VAL A 93 0.78 4.89 3.52
CA VAL A 93 0.01 3.64 3.60
C VAL A 93 -0.96 3.57 2.43
N ILE A 94 -1.07 2.40 1.81
CA ILE A 94 -2.16 2.05 0.91
C ILE A 94 -3.17 1.23 1.73
N ALA A 95 -4.30 1.85 2.04
CA ALA A 95 -5.40 1.20 2.71
C ALA A 95 -6.31 0.57 1.65
N VAL A 96 -6.62 -0.72 1.80
CA VAL A 96 -7.36 -1.52 0.81
C VAL A 96 -8.74 -1.84 1.34
N ALA A 97 -9.75 -1.50 0.54
CA ALA A 97 -11.13 -1.81 0.87
C ALA A 97 -11.39 -3.31 0.72
N SER A 98 -11.99 -3.91 1.75
CA SER A 98 -12.32 -5.34 1.74
C SER A 98 -13.76 -5.59 2.18
N LYS A 99 -14.28 -6.78 1.90
CA LYS A 99 -15.64 -7.16 2.31
C LYS A 99 -15.60 -7.64 3.75
N THR A 100 -15.51 -6.72 4.69
CA THR A 100 -15.73 -7.06 6.09
C THR A 100 -17.23 -7.18 6.38
N ARG A 101 -17.60 -8.09 7.27
CA ARG A 101 -18.97 -8.15 7.83
C ARG A 101 -19.19 -7.07 8.91
N ARG A 102 -18.19 -6.20 9.12
CA ARG A 102 -18.07 -5.34 10.29
C ARG A 102 -17.79 -3.90 9.91
N GLU A 103 -17.91 -3.04 10.91
CA GLU A 103 -17.65 -1.60 10.86
C GLU A 103 -16.16 -1.28 11.11
N GLU A 104 -15.22 -2.12 10.67
CA GLU A 104 -13.79 -1.80 10.76
C GLU A 104 -13.44 -0.84 9.62
N TRP A 105 -12.96 0.34 9.97
CA TRP A 105 -12.64 1.40 9.02
C TRP A 105 -11.47 2.23 9.53
N THR A 106 -10.86 2.99 8.63
CA THR A 106 -9.87 4.01 8.97
C THR A 106 -10.04 5.27 8.14
N LYS A 107 -9.44 6.37 8.59
CA LYS A 107 -9.38 7.61 7.83
C LYS A 107 -8.36 7.52 6.71
N VAL A 108 -8.71 8.10 5.57
CA VAL A 108 -7.84 8.21 4.39
C VAL A 108 -7.81 9.66 3.92
N ASP A 109 -6.66 10.10 3.42
CA ASP A 109 -6.49 11.47 2.92
C ASP A 109 -7.07 11.65 1.51
N ILE A 110 -7.01 10.58 0.72
CA ILE A 110 -7.52 10.52 -0.65
C ILE A 110 -7.79 9.07 -1.03
N CYS A 111 -8.80 8.83 -1.87
CA CYS A 111 -8.99 7.53 -2.52
C CYS A 111 -8.79 7.61 -4.03
N ILE A 112 -8.56 6.44 -4.62
CA ILE A 112 -8.54 6.24 -6.07
C ILE A 112 -9.64 5.24 -6.43
N ASP A 113 -10.55 5.63 -7.31
CA ASP A 113 -11.57 4.71 -7.83
C ASP A 113 -10.98 3.73 -8.87
N ARG A 114 -11.80 2.77 -9.31
CA ARG A 114 -11.39 1.75 -10.30
C ARG A 114 -11.02 2.33 -11.67
N ASP A 115 -11.42 3.57 -11.95
CA ASP A 115 -11.18 4.25 -13.22
C ASP A 115 -9.96 5.18 -13.15
N GLY A 116 -9.29 5.25 -11.99
CA GLY A 116 -8.09 6.05 -11.77
C GLY A 116 -8.39 7.49 -11.36
N ASN A 117 -9.64 7.83 -11.02
CA ASN A 117 -9.97 9.17 -10.56
C ASN A 117 -9.70 9.31 -9.06
N LEU A 118 -9.18 10.47 -8.69
CA LEU A 118 -9.03 10.83 -7.28
C LEU A 118 -10.36 11.32 -6.72
N THR A 119 -10.73 10.78 -5.56
CA THR A 119 -11.92 11.22 -4.83
C THR A 119 -11.60 11.48 -3.35
N PRO A 120 -12.18 12.53 -2.74
CA PRO A 120 -12.12 12.72 -1.29
C PRO A 120 -13.04 11.74 -0.53
N ASN A 121 -13.88 10.98 -1.23
CA ASN A 121 -14.76 9.99 -0.64
C ASN A 121 -14.11 8.61 -0.55
N GLY A 122 -14.70 7.74 0.25
CA GLY A 122 -14.31 6.34 0.34
C GLY A 122 -14.50 5.61 -0.98
N VAL A 123 -13.89 4.43 -1.09
CA VAL A 123 -14.15 3.49 -2.17
C VAL A 123 -14.45 2.12 -1.61
N ASP A 124 -15.34 1.39 -2.28
CA ASP A 124 -15.62 -0.01 -1.95
C ASP A 124 -14.55 -0.95 -2.51
N LYS A 125 -14.64 -2.23 -2.18
CA LYS A 125 -13.69 -3.25 -2.65
C LYS A 125 -13.65 -3.43 -4.18
N TYR A 126 -14.66 -2.95 -4.91
CA TYR A 126 -14.69 -3.01 -6.38
C TYR A 126 -14.13 -1.72 -7.01
N GLY A 127 -13.71 -0.75 -6.18
CA GLY A 127 -13.27 0.57 -6.59
C GLY A 127 -14.43 1.45 -7.04
N ALA A 128 -15.64 1.25 -6.52
CA ALA A 128 -16.73 2.23 -6.63
C ALA A 128 -16.57 3.30 -5.56
N GLU A 129 -16.76 4.56 -5.92
CA GLU A 129 -16.86 5.64 -4.94
C GLU A 129 -18.07 5.43 -4.00
N GLU A 130 -17.84 5.60 -2.70
CA GLU A 130 -18.86 5.59 -1.66
C GLU A 130 -19.28 7.01 -1.26
N PHE A 131 -20.35 7.14 -0.48
CA PHE A 131 -20.87 8.46 -0.05
C PHE A 131 -20.11 9.07 1.13
N GLU A 132 -19.42 8.25 1.92
CA GLU A 132 -18.71 8.71 3.12
C GLU A 132 -17.36 9.33 2.77
N ARG A 133 -17.09 10.53 3.28
CA ARG A 133 -15.85 11.25 3.01
C ARG A 133 -14.68 10.71 3.83
N GLY A 134 -13.53 10.48 3.17
CA GLY A 134 -12.25 10.23 3.84
C GLY A 134 -12.23 8.99 4.73
N LYS A 135 -13.00 7.97 4.37
CA LYS A 135 -13.14 6.73 5.13
C LYS A 135 -12.99 5.54 4.19
N ILE A 136 -12.28 4.51 4.64
CA ILE A 136 -12.25 3.22 3.95
C ILE A 136 -12.55 2.09 4.92
N THR A 137 -13.30 1.11 4.45
CA THR A 137 -13.72 -0.06 5.22
C THR A 137 -12.91 -1.27 4.82
N GLY A 138 -12.29 -1.96 5.78
CA GLY A 138 -11.41 -3.10 5.53
C GLY A 138 -11.09 -3.88 6.79
N ASP A 139 -10.58 -5.09 6.64
CA ASP A 139 -10.27 -6.02 7.73
C ASP A 139 -8.84 -5.91 8.25
N THR A 140 -7.97 -5.14 7.58
CA THR A 140 -6.57 -4.92 8.00
C THR A 140 -6.24 -3.42 8.08
N VAL A 141 -7.25 -2.56 8.28
CA VAL A 141 -7.09 -1.10 8.24
C VAL A 141 -7.26 -0.42 9.59
N TYR A 142 -7.80 -1.10 10.59
CA TYR A 142 -8.20 -0.53 11.89
C TYR A 142 -7.02 0.11 12.64
N CYS A 143 -5.81 -0.44 12.50
CA CYS A 143 -4.63 0.11 13.15
C CYS A 143 -4.06 1.39 12.51
N ILE A 144 -4.47 1.76 11.28
CA ILE A 144 -3.81 2.82 10.50
C ILE A 144 -3.91 4.19 11.20
N ASP A 145 -5.05 4.53 11.80
CA ASP A 145 -5.25 5.80 12.53
C ASP A 145 -4.31 5.96 13.75
N GLN A 146 -3.67 4.88 14.20
CA GLN A 146 -2.69 4.90 15.29
C GLN A 146 -1.26 5.15 14.78
N LEU A 147 -1.05 5.07 13.47
CA LEU A 147 0.25 5.24 12.84
C LEU A 147 0.45 6.72 12.48
N GLN A 148 1.61 7.27 12.86
CA GLN A 148 2.01 8.60 12.41
C GLN A 148 2.64 8.49 11.01
N VAL A 149 1.81 8.56 9.97
CA VAL A 149 2.23 8.45 8.58
C VAL A 149 1.93 9.73 7.79
N PRO A 150 2.74 10.08 6.76
CA PRO A 150 2.56 11.34 6.03
C PRO A 150 1.29 11.40 5.18
N ILE A 151 0.83 10.24 4.69
CA ILE A 151 -0.34 10.13 3.83
C ILE A 151 -0.89 8.69 3.87
N VAL A 152 -2.21 8.58 3.82
CA VAL A 152 -2.96 7.33 3.62
C VAL A 152 -3.79 7.44 2.34
N VAL A 153 -3.53 6.55 1.39
CA VAL A 153 -4.28 6.46 0.12
C VAL A 153 -5.19 5.24 0.16
N GLY A 154 -6.49 5.45 -0.03
CA GLY A 154 -7.48 4.38 -0.10
C GLY A 154 -7.69 3.85 -1.52
N ILE A 155 -7.75 2.54 -1.71
CA ILE A 155 -8.08 1.90 -2.99
C ILE A 155 -8.98 0.67 -2.80
N GLY A 156 -9.59 0.18 -3.88
CA GLY A 156 -10.31 -1.10 -3.87
C GLY A 156 -9.37 -2.33 -3.82
N ASP A 157 -9.94 -3.52 -3.97
CA ASP A 157 -9.25 -4.81 -3.87
C ASP A 157 -8.14 -4.95 -4.94
N ILE A 158 -6.88 -5.03 -4.50
CA ILE A 158 -5.69 -4.92 -5.35
C ILE A 158 -5.66 -6.03 -6.39
N GLY A 159 -5.33 -5.69 -7.64
CA GLY A 159 -5.26 -6.67 -8.71
C GLY A 159 -6.62 -7.15 -9.22
N LYS A 160 -7.74 -6.74 -8.59
CA LYS A 160 -9.09 -7.25 -8.89
C LYS A 160 -10.05 -6.21 -9.40
N MET A 161 -10.16 -5.01 -8.82
CA MET A 161 -11.15 -3.93 -9.08
C MET A 161 -11.82 -3.96 -10.48
N SER A 162 -12.79 -4.86 -10.70
CA SER A 162 -13.40 -5.13 -12.02
C SER A 162 -12.40 -5.32 -13.18
N HIS A 163 -11.28 -6.00 -12.94
CA HIS A 163 -10.12 -6.16 -13.83
C HIS A 163 -9.40 -4.86 -14.23
N GLN A 164 -9.76 -3.72 -13.62
CA GLN A 164 -9.11 -2.44 -13.92
C GLN A 164 -7.70 -2.36 -13.34
N ASP A 165 -7.46 -3.01 -12.20
CA ASP A 165 -6.15 -3.04 -11.54
C ASP A 165 -5.34 -4.32 -11.79
N ASP A 166 -5.69 -5.12 -12.81
CA ASP A 166 -4.99 -6.38 -13.09
C ASP A 166 -3.49 -6.14 -13.35
N PHE A 167 -2.63 -6.96 -12.75
CA PHE A 167 -1.17 -6.89 -12.95
C PHE A 167 -0.77 -7.04 -14.42
N LYS A 168 -1.54 -7.76 -15.25
CA LYS A 168 -1.30 -7.86 -16.69
C LYS A 168 -1.51 -6.54 -17.44
N ARG A 169 -2.22 -5.60 -16.81
CA ARG A 169 -2.46 -4.24 -17.32
C ARG A 169 -1.56 -3.19 -16.66
N GLY A 170 -0.58 -3.62 -15.87
CA GLY A 170 0.32 -2.70 -15.16
C GLY A 170 -0.13 -2.33 -13.75
N ALA A 171 -1.22 -2.93 -13.23
CA ALA A 171 -1.83 -2.55 -11.94
C ALA A 171 -1.98 -1.01 -11.78
N PRO A 172 -2.70 -0.33 -12.71
CA PRO A 172 -2.70 1.12 -12.83
C PRO A 172 -3.17 1.87 -11.58
N ILE A 173 -4.08 1.29 -10.79
CA ILE A 173 -4.62 1.93 -9.58
C ILE A 173 -3.62 1.80 -8.44
N THR A 174 -3.07 0.60 -8.24
CA THR A 174 -2.01 0.37 -7.26
C THR A 174 -0.76 1.20 -7.57
N LYS A 175 -0.39 1.29 -8.86
CA LYS A 175 0.72 2.14 -9.32
C LYS A 175 0.47 3.61 -8.98
N LEU A 176 -0.70 4.14 -9.33
CA LEU A 176 -1.05 5.53 -9.04
C LEU A 176 -1.04 5.83 -7.54
N ALA A 177 -1.50 4.90 -6.69
CA ALA A 177 -1.41 5.04 -5.23
C ALA A 177 0.04 5.15 -4.74
N VAL A 178 0.94 4.30 -5.25
CA VAL A 178 2.37 4.36 -4.93
C VAL A 178 2.99 5.67 -5.41
N GLU A 179 2.67 6.12 -6.62
CA GLU A 179 3.17 7.38 -7.18
C GLU A 179 2.74 8.59 -6.32
N ILE A 180 1.47 8.65 -5.90
CA ILE A 180 0.97 9.72 -5.01
C ILE A 180 1.74 9.75 -3.69
N ILE A 181 1.99 8.59 -3.09
CA ILE A 181 2.75 8.49 -1.83
C ILE A 181 4.19 9.00 -2.04
N LEU A 182 4.82 8.63 -3.16
CA LEU A 182 6.18 9.08 -3.47
C LEU A 182 6.25 10.59 -3.68
N GLU A 183 5.34 11.16 -4.47
CA GLU A 183 5.23 12.60 -4.70
C GLU A 183 5.03 13.38 -3.38
N ARG A 184 4.15 12.90 -2.49
CA ARG A 184 3.86 13.56 -1.20
C ARG A 184 4.98 13.42 -0.18
N SER A 185 5.80 12.39 -0.29
CA SER A 185 6.95 12.15 0.60
C SER A 185 8.21 12.97 0.24
N GLY A 186 8.14 13.82 -0.78
CA GLY A 186 9.28 14.60 -1.28
C GLY A 186 10.32 13.75 -2.03
N HIS A 187 9.91 12.61 -2.57
CA HIS A 187 10.77 11.75 -3.39
C HIS A 187 10.76 12.25 -4.85
N ASP A 188 11.31 13.44 -5.08
CA ASP A 188 11.18 14.21 -6.33
C ASP A 188 11.96 13.66 -7.56
N ASP A 189 12.59 12.49 -7.45
CA ASP A 189 13.37 11.92 -8.56
C ASP A 189 12.52 11.10 -9.56
N PHE A 190 11.25 10.82 -9.26
CA PHE A 190 10.42 9.93 -10.10
C PHE A 190 10.04 10.52 -11.47
N ARG A 191 9.78 11.84 -11.56
CA ARG A 191 9.35 12.50 -12.81
C ARG A 191 10.50 12.90 -13.75
N LYS A 192 11.76 12.85 -13.31
CA LYS A 192 12.90 13.23 -14.16
C LYS A 192 13.27 12.13 -15.17
N THR A 193 12.97 10.87 -14.88
CA THR A 193 13.34 9.74 -15.72
C THR A 193 12.36 9.52 -16.88
N SER A 194 11.05 9.75 -16.67
CA SER A 194 10.02 9.53 -17.70
C SER A 194 9.98 10.61 -18.80
N LYS A 195 10.45 11.83 -18.51
CA LYS A 195 10.58 12.88 -19.54
C LYS A 195 11.82 12.74 -20.41
N HIS A 196 12.89 12.11 -19.92
CA HIS A 196 14.13 12.03 -20.70
C HIS A 196 14.06 11.00 -21.85
N GLU A 197 13.14 10.03 -21.78
CA GLU A 197 12.93 9.03 -22.84
C GLU A 197 11.98 9.51 -23.95
N THR A 198 11.19 10.57 -23.73
CA THR A 198 10.21 11.08 -24.73
C THR A 198 10.73 12.24 -25.57
N ASP A 199 11.86 12.86 -25.20
CA ASP A 199 12.51 13.94 -25.96
C ASP A 199 13.74 13.45 -26.78
N SER A 200 13.88 12.13 -26.98
CA SER A 200 15.01 11.50 -27.67
C SER A 200 14.67 10.81 -29.00
N GLU A 201 13.56 11.18 -29.64
CA GLU A 201 13.22 10.76 -31.03
C GLU A 201 13.32 11.92 -32.03
#